data_AF-A0A3D5Q464-F1
#
_entry.id   AF-A0A3D5Q464-F1
#
_cell.length_a   1.000
_cell.length_b   1.000
_cell.length_c   1.000
_cell.angle_alpha   90.00
_cell.angle_beta   90.00
_cell.angle_gamma   90.00
#
_symmetry.space_group_name_H-M   'P 1'
#
loop_
_entity.id
_entity.type
_entity.pdbx_description
1 polymer ?
#
loop_
_entity_poly.entity_id
_entity_poly.type
_entity_poly.pdbx_seq_one_letter_code
_entity_poly.pdbx_strand_id
1 'polypeptide(L)' 'AEPIQTVMRRYNIEKPYEKLKDLTRGKAMTPELIRNFLETLEIPEEARAELQALTPDNYIGNAVAQAKNI' A
#
# COMPACT_ATOMS: atom_id res chain seq x y z
N ALA A 1 1.14 6.00 0.48
CA ALA A 1 1.98 5.10 1.31
C ALA A 1 1.16 4.41 2.41
N GLU A 2 0.17 5.09 2.99
CA GLU A 2 -0.78 4.52 3.98
C GLU A 2 -1.37 3.13 3.67
N PRO A 3 -1.87 2.78 2.46
CA PRO A 3 -2.53 1.48 2.25
C PRO A 3 -1.61 0.29 2.53
N ILE A 4 -0.33 0.41 2.13
CA ILE A 4 0.70 -0.59 2.39
C ILE A 4 0.91 -0.74 3.90
N GLN A 5 0.99 0.38 4.64
CA GLN A 5 1.16 0.37 6.10
C GLN A 5 -0.03 -0.32 6.81
N THR A 6 -1.25 -0.08 6.35
CA THR A 6 -2.46 -0.67 6.93
C THR A 6 -2.50 -2.18 6.73
N VAL A 7 -2.14 -2.66 5.54
CA VAL A 7 -2.04 -4.11 5.26
C VAL A 7 -0.94 -4.76 6.10
N MET A 8 0.22 -4.11 6.22
CA MET A 8 1.29 -4.60 7.09
C MET A 8 0.83 -4.75 8.56
N ARG A 9 0.04 -3.80 9.07
CA ARG A 9 -0.55 -3.90 10.42
C ARG A 9 -1.55 -5.05 10.54
N ARG A 10 -2.38 -5.27 9.51
CA ARG A 10 -3.37 -6.37 9.47
C ARG A 10 -2.70 -7.74 9.59
N TYR A 11 -1.51 -7.91 9.01
CA TYR A 11 -0.74 -9.16 9.03
C TYR A 11 0.37 -9.18 10.07
N ASN A 12 0.31 -8.31 11.10
CA ASN A 12 1.28 -8.28 12.20
C ASN A 12 2.76 -8.11 11.76
N ILE A 13 3.01 -7.48 10.60
CA ILE A 13 4.37 -7.17 10.17
C ILE A 13 4.96 -6.14 11.13
N GLU A 14 6.14 -6.45 11.68
CA GLU A 14 6.82 -5.58 12.61
C GLU A 14 7.22 -4.23 11.98
N LYS A 15 7.13 -3.17 12.80
CA LYS A 15 7.60 -1.82 12.47
C LYS A 15 7.13 -1.32 11.09
N PRO A 16 5.82 -1.35 10.80
CA PRO A 16 5.31 -1.08 9.46
C PRO A 16 5.59 0.34 8.99
N TYR A 17 5.56 1.31 9.91
CA TYR A 17 5.91 2.69 9.64
C TYR A 17 7.41 2.86 9.31
N GLU A 18 8.31 2.22 10.06
CA GLU A 18 9.77 2.36 9.84
C GLU A 18 10.17 1.77 8.49
N LYS A 19 9.71 0.54 8.18
CA LYS A 19 9.96 -0.12 6.88
C LYS A 19 9.51 0.74 5.70
N LEU A 20 8.34 1.37 5.82
CA LEU A 20 7.79 2.23 4.78
C LEU A 20 8.52 3.57 4.67
N LYS A 21 8.94 4.14 5.81
CA LYS A 21 9.77 5.36 5.85
C LYS A 21 11.13 5.11 5.19
N ASP A 22 11.75 3.97 5.45
CA ASP A 22 13.03 3.60 4.83
C ASP A 22 12.91 3.41 3.31
N LEU A 23 11.75 2.92 2.84
CA LEU A 23 11.45 2.83 1.41
C LEU A 23 11.32 4.21 0.75
N THR A 24 10.65 5.15 1.41
CA THR A 24 10.30 6.47 0.84
C THR A 24 11.38 7.52 1.04
N ARG A 25 12.32 7.31 1.98
CA ARG A 25 13.33 8.32 2.33
C ARG A 25 14.36 8.48 1.21
N GLY A 26 14.38 9.67 0.61
CA GLY A 26 15.39 10.06 -0.38
C GLY A 26 15.28 9.34 -1.72
N LYS A 27 14.16 8.65 -2.00
CA LYS A 27 13.91 7.91 -3.24
C LYS A 27 12.63 8.38 -3.91
N ALA A 28 12.64 8.42 -5.25
CA ALA A 28 11.41 8.61 -6.02
C ALA A 28 10.51 7.38 -5.86
N MET A 29 9.22 7.62 -5.62
CA MET A 29 8.25 6.55 -5.42
C MET A 29 7.76 6.04 -6.78
N THR A 30 8.45 5.06 -7.34
CA THR A 30 8.06 4.44 -8.63
C THR A 30 7.25 3.16 -8.43
N PRO A 31 6.44 2.74 -9.42
CA PRO A 31 5.72 1.48 -9.37
C PRO A 31 6.64 0.26 -9.13
N GLU A 32 7.82 0.25 -9.74
CA GLU A 32 8.81 -0.82 -9.60
C GLU A 32 9.35 -0.89 -8.17
N LEU A 33 9.65 0.26 -7.57
CA LEU A 33 10.11 0.33 -6.17
C LEU A 33 9.06 -0.25 -5.22
N ILE A 34 7.78 0.09 -5.43
CA ILE A 34 6.68 -0.43 -4.62
C ILE A 34 6.52 -1.94 -4.83
N ARG A 35 6.52 -2.42 -6.09
CA ARG A 35 6.41 -3.86 -6.38
C ARG A 35 7.52 -4.66 -5.73
N ASN A 36 8.76 -4.22 -5.87
CA ASN A 36 9.90 -4.87 -5.23
C ASN A 36 9.78 -4.88 -3.70
N PHE A 37 9.23 -3.82 -3.10
CA PHE A 37 8.97 -3.80 -1.66
C PHE A 37 7.89 -4.80 -1.25
N LEU A 38 6.78 -4.88 -1.99
CA LEU A 38 5.70 -5.85 -1.71
C LEU A 38 6.18 -7.30 -1.79
N GLU A 39 7.14 -7.59 -2.66
CA GLU A 39 7.76 -8.91 -2.75
C GLU A 39 8.48 -9.34 -1.46
N THR A 40 9.02 -8.37 -0.70
CA THR A 40 9.72 -8.61 0.57
C THR A 40 8.80 -8.83 1.76
N LEU A 41 7.49 -8.61 1.61
CA LEU A 41 6.53 -8.74 2.70
C LEU A 41 6.01 -10.18 2.80
N GLU A 42 6.06 -10.74 4.00
CA GLU A 42 5.44 -12.02 4.36
C GLU A 42 3.93 -11.85 4.57
N ILE A 43 3.23 -11.58 3.47
CA ILE A 43 1.76 -11.44 3.41
C ILE A 43 1.18 -12.45 2.42
N PRO A 44 -0.10 -12.84 2.56
CA PRO A 44 -0.77 -13.70 1.59
C PRO A 44 -0.73 -13.12 0.17
N GLU A 45 -0.69 -14.01 -0.84
CA GLU A 45 -0.63 -13.63 -2.25
C GLU A 45 -1.82 -12.74 -2.65
N GLU A 46 -3.02 -13.05 -2.16
CA GLU A 46 -4.22 -12.25 -2.39
C GLU A 46 -4.04 -10.80 -1.92
N ALA A 47 -3.52 -10.59 -0.71
CA ALA A 47 -3.25 -9.26 -0.17
C ALA A 47 -2.16 -8.52 -0.96
N ARG A 48 -1.16 -9.26 -1.46
CA ARG A 48 -0.14 -8.70 -2.34
C ARG A 48 -0.73 -8.26 -3.67
N ALA A 49 -1.59 -9.08 -4.27
CA ALA A 49 -2.27 -8.76 -5.52
C ALA A 49 -3.17 -7.53 -5.38
N GLU A 50 -3.93 -7.41 -4.30
CA GLU A 50 -4.73 -6.21 -3.98
C GLU A 50 -3.85 -4.96 -3.91
N LEU A 51 -2.72 -5.03 -3.20
CA LEU A 51 -1.77 -3.91 -3.10
C LEU A 51 -1.11 -3.55 -4.43
N GLN A 52 -0.86 -4.53 -5.30
CA GLN A 52 -0.29 -4.30 -6.64
C GLN A 52 -1.30 -3.70 -7.63
N ALA A 53 -2.60 -3.94 -7.43
CA ALA A 53 -3.67 -3.36 -8.22
C ALA A 53 -3.97 -1.90 -7.83
N LEU A 54 -3.52 -1.44 -6.66
CA LEU A 54 -3.70 -0.07 -6.21
C LEU A 54 -2.82 0.91 -7.01
N THR A 55 -3.44 2.01 -7.41
CA THR A 55 -2.82 3.17 -8.05
C THR A 55 -3.29 4.44 -7.33
N PRO A 56 -2.57 5.56 -7.45
CA PRO A 56 -3.05 6.83 -6.90
C PRO A 56 -4.47 7.19 -7.37
N ASP A 57 -4.82 6.85 -8.61
CA ASP A 57 -6.11 7.19 -9.21
C ASP A 57 -7.27 6.35 -8.67
N ASN A 58 -7.02 5.09 -8.29
CA ASN A 58 -8.05 4.20 -7.75
C ASN A 58 -8.08 4.16 -6.22
N TYR A 59 -7.09 4.76 -5.55
CA TYR A 59 -7.03 4.87 -4.10
C TYR A 59 -7.86 6.07 -3.59
N ILE A 60 -9.16 6.07 -3.89
CA ILE A 60 -10.11 7.14 -3.54
C ILE A 60 -11.12 6.74 -2.45
N GLY A 61 -10.97 5.55 -1.86
CA GLY A 61 -11.87 5.05 -0.82
C GLY A 61 -13.33 4.98 -1.29
N ASN A 62 -14.26 5.48 -0.47
CA ASN A 62 -15.68 5.50 -0.78
C ASN A 62 -16.15 6.81 -1.46
N ALA A 63 -15.23 7.61 -2.03
CA ALA A 63 -15.55 8.90 -2.64
C ALA A 63 -16.67 8.84 -3.69
N VAL A 64 -16.66 7.81 -4.55
CA VAL A 64 -17.72 7.62 -5.57
C VAL A 64 -19.09 7.39 -4.93
N ALA A 65 -19.15 6.63 -3.83
CA ALA A 65 -20.41 6.38 -3.14
C ALA A 65 -20.91 7.65 -2.43
N GLN A 66 -20.02 8.41 -1.79
CA GLN A 66 -20.36 9.69 -1.17
C GLN A 66 -20.87 10.70 -2.19
N ALA A 67 -20.23 10.81 -3.36
CA ALA A 67 -20.64 11.73 -4.43
C ALA A 67 -22.03 11.42 -5.01
N LYS A 68 -22.45 10.15 -5.01
CA LYS A 68 -23.78 9.73 -5.49
C LYS A 68 -24.91 9.91 -4.47
N ASN A 69 -24.55 10.06 -3.19
CA ASN A 69 -25.50 10.18 -2.07
C ASN A 69 -25.81 11.64 -1.71
N ILE A 70 -25.49 12.59 -2.60
CA ILE A 70 -25.76 14.04 -2.50
C ILE A 70 -26.84 14.37 -3.52
#